data_AF-A0A2M7RNL5-F1
#
_entry.id   AF-A0A2M7RNL5-F1
#
_cell.length_a   1.000
_cell.length_b   1.000
_cell.length_c   1.000
_cell.angle_alpha   90.00
_cell.angle_beta   90.00
_cell.angle_gamma   90.00
#
_symmetry.space_group_name_H-M   'P 1'
#
loop_
_entity.id
_entity.type
_entity.pdbx_description
1 polymer ?
#
loop_
_entity_poly.entity_id
_entity_poly.type
_entity_poly.pdbx_seq_one_letter_code
_entity_poly.pdbx_strand_id
1 'polypeptide(L)'
;PLFKTKIGIFDLTGCEGCEFHLLSLNELLLDFFQDFEITHWRLLKEKEKPDFDIAFIDGAVTTKEQIKLLKQIRETSKIVVALGACAISGNIFKLNPEKRKKFALKIYNKNYQLKAKFLEPVERFIKVDEKIPGCPPDIELFKKILEKLKIKKVVSPIKKITPPDFIAKIEGHGTLKVNFKEKKVVFEIAESERLIEGLLLDKNFLQAPFVNSRICGICPIAHNLCSWLAIENALSIKISPEIMILRKILLAAQIIKSHVLHLFFLVLPDHDETKGAIKLSKKYPAEFHLMLNLKRVADKVLEIIGGSSIFPSNTILGGFKNPPNINKLLAIKSSIFEIIDEAYDLIKIFSNLKIPDLRTKTEFLTIAPLKGSYPLYSAPLNFAKNNMIKEIIRKDSPAKLGVLKNEKIVKTGAMARINLFSENLNIKAKKIFQTLPSDFQNPYNNNLSQAIEILHFLEEIINLIDEAQLKNLVKAKATDYVKNLSALKQKSVVGNACIEAPRGILFHQIKINSQGKIIDYNIIPPTQINLACLEKETQELIKKEKKISREEQKKEIQELIRAFDPCITCAVH
;
A
#
# COMPACT_ATOMS: atom_id res chain seq x y z
N PRO A 1 -0.75 0.00 -39.79
CA PRO A 1 -0.53 -0.27 -38.35
C PRO A 1 -1.06 -1.67 -37.97
N LEU A 2 -0.21 -2.56 -37.44
CA LEU A 2 -0.69 -3.82 -36.89
C LEU A 2 -1.70 -3.51 -35.76
N PHE A 3 -2.90 -4.08 -35.86
CA PHE A 3 -3.92 -3.98 -34.80
C PHE A 3 -3.34 -4.57 -33.52
N LYS A 4 -3.20 -3.76 -32.47
CA LYS A 4 -2.83 -4.24 -31.13
C LYS A 4 -4.08 -4.72 -30.42
N THR A 5 -3.97 -5.85 -29.72
CA THR A 5 -5.05 -6.37 -28.89
C THR A 5 -5.28 -5.41 -27.72
N LYS A 6 -6.54 -4.99 -27.52
CA LYS A 6 -6.90 -4.05 -26.47
C LYS A 6 -7.15 -4.78 -25.15
N ILE A 7 -6.53 -4.32 -24.07
CA ILE A 7 -6.69 -4.88 -22.73
C ILE A 7 -7.36 -3.86 -21.81
N GLY A 8 -8.38 -4.31 -21.08
CA GLY A 8 -8.90 -3.65 -19.89
C GLY A 8 -8.54 -4.43 -18.63
N ILE A 9 -7.94 -3.78 -17.65
CA ILE A 9 -7.67 -4.32 -16.31
C ILE A 9 -8.67 -3.68 -15.35
N PHE A 10 -9.46 -4.52 -14.70
CA PHE A 10 -10.52 -4.14 -13.78
C PHE A 10 -10.26 -4.73 -12.40
N ASP A 11 -10.47 -3.90 -11.39
CA ASP A 11 -10.32 -4.24 -9.99
C ASP A 11 -11.66 -4.27 -9.28
N LEU A 12 -11.83 -5.29 -8.43
CA LEU A 12 -12.94 -5.46 -7.50
C LEU A 12 -12.40 -5.43 -6.06
N THR A 13 -13.12 -5.98 -5.08
CA THR A 13 -12.67 -5.92 -3.68
C THR A 13 -11.44 -6.83 -3.45
N GLY A 14 -10.34 -6.26 -2.95
CA GLY A 14 -9.07 -6.99 -2.92
C GLY A 14 -7.97 -6.30 -2.11
N CYS A 15 -6.72 -6.62 -2.46
CA CYS A 15 -5.54 -5.90 -1.94
C CYS A 15 -4.74 -5.25 -3.08
N GLU A 16 -5.23 -5.37 -4.33
CA GLU A 16 -4.60 -4.93 -5.58
C GLU A 16 -3.18 -5.48 -5.80
N GLY A 17 -2.73 -6.41 -4.96
CA GLY A 17 -1.38 -6.95 -5.01
C GLY A 17 -1.07 -7.71 -6.30
N CYS A 18 -2.08 -8.28 -6.97
CA CYS A 18 -1.88 -8.91 -8.27
C CYS A 18 -1.57 -7.88 -9.35
N GLU A 19 -2.26 -6.73 -9.35
CA GLU A 19 -1.99 -5.62 -10.27
C GLU A 19 -0.65 -4.95 -9.99
N PHE A 20 -0.32 -4.68 -8.73
CA PHE A 20 1.00 -4.15 -8.38
C PHE A 20 2.13 -5.13 -8.72
N HIS A 21 1.86 -6.43 -8.71
CA HIS A 21 2.81 -7.42 -9.21
C HIS A 21 3.08 -7.28 -10.71
N LEU A 22 2.11 -6.83 -11.51
CA LEU A 22 2.33 -6.52 -12.92
C LEU A 22 3.34 -5.38 -13.10
N LEU A 23 3.38 -4.42 -12.17
CA LEU A 23 4.41 -3.38 -12.17
C LEU A 23 5.80 -3.92 -11.77
N SER A 24 5.89 -5.15 -11.26
CA SER A 24 7.14 -5.88 -11.02
C SER A 24 7.65 -6.67 -12.22
N LEU A 25 7.06 -6.48 -13.40
CA LEU A 25 7.60 -6.98 -14.66
C LEU A 25 8.89 -6.26 -15.11
N ASN A 26 9.28 -5.14 -14.47
CA ASN A 26 10.49 -4.37 -14.79
C ASN A 26 10.56 -4.04 -16.29
N GLU A 27 11.62 -4.43 -17.01
CA GLU A 27 11.74 -4.18 -18.46
C GLU A 27 10.59 -4.81 -19.27
N LEU A 28 10.05 -5.95 -18.83
CA LEU A 28 8.92 -6.60 -19.50
C LEU A 28 7.62 -5.79 -19.38
N LEU A 29 7.57 -4.81 -18.47
CA LEU A 29 6.45 -3.88 -18.41
C LEU A 29 6.40 -3.01 -19.68
N LEU A 30 7.57 -2.63 -20.22
CA LEU A 30 7.66 -1.89 -21.48
C LEU A 30 7.22 -2.75 -22.66
N ASP A 31 7.66 -4.01 -22.70
CA ASP A 31 7.21 -4.99 -23.70
C ASP A 31 5.69 -5.17 -23.64
N PHE A 32 5.12 -5.28 -22.44
CA PHE A 32 3.67 -5.36 -22.24
C PHE A 32 2.93 -4.12 -22.79
N PHE A 33 3.46 -2.92 -22.56
CA PHE A 33 2.91 -1.67 -23.13
C PHE A 33 3.17 -1.50 -24.64
N GLN A 34 4.11 -2.26 -25.19
CA GLN A 34 4.39 -2.31 -26.62
C GLN A 34 3.50 -3.33 -27.34
N ASP A 35 3.27 -4.50 -26.75
CA ASP A 35 2.51 -5.59 -27.34
C ASP A 35 1.00 -5.38 -27.29
N PHE A 36 0.51 -4.74 -26.22
CA PHE A 36 -0.91 -4.54 -25.98
C PHE A 36 -1.29 -3.05 -25.90
N GLU A 37 -2.52 -2.74 -26.31
CA GLU A 37 -3.11 -1.42 -26.06
C GLU A 37 -3.92 -1.46 -24.76
N ILE A 38 -3.39 -0.88 -23.68
CA ILE A 38 -4.12 -0.82 -22.40
C ILE A 38 -5.16 0.30 -22.45
N THR A 39 -6.43 -0.05 -22.63
CA THR A 39 -7.54 0.92 -22.74
C THR A 39 -8.18 1.24 -21.40
N HIS A 40 -8.09 0.34 -20.42
CA HIS A 40 -8.53 0.59 -19.04
C HIS A 40 -7.54 0.02 -18.04
N TRP A 41 -7.12 0.85 -17.08
CA TRP A 41 -6.43 0.43 -15.86
C TRP A 41 -6.50 1.60 -14.87
N ARG A 42 -7.39 1.51 -13.86
CA ARG A 42 -7.70 2.62 -12.94
C ARG A 42 -6.47 3.18 -12.21
N LEU A 43 -5.50 2.31 -11.92
CA LEU A 43 -4.25 2.70 -11.26
C LEU A 43 -3.33 3.54 -12.14
N LEU A 44 -3.34 3.36 -13.46
CA LEU A 44 -2.36 3.99 -14.37
C LEU A 44 -2.96 5.02 -15.34
N LYS A 45 -4.29 5.07 -15.46
CA LYS A 45 -5.00 5.90 -16.44
C LYS A 45 -6.16 6.64 -15.81
N GLU A 46 -6.45 7.82 -16.38
CA GLU A 46 -7.68 8.55 -16.07
C GLU A 46 -8.93 7.79 -16.50
N LYS A 47 -10.06 8.22 -15.93
CA LYS A 47 -11.37 7.64 -16.25
C LYS A 47 -11.76 7.94 -17.70
N GLU A 48 -11.88 6.88 -18.48
CA GLU A 48 -12.40 6.90 -19.84
C GLU A 48 -13.50 5.83 -19.99
N LYS A 49 -14.26 5.87 -21.09
CA LYS A 49 -15.16 4.78 -21.46
C LYS A 49 -14.42 3.81 -22.38
N PRO A 50 -13.90 2.68 -21.86
CA PRO A 50 -12.99 1.84 -22.62
C PRO A 50 -13.72 0.93 -23.59
N ASP A 51 -13.06 0.63 -24.71
CA ASP A 51 -13.29 -0.56 -25.53
C ASP A 51 -12.11 -1.51 -25.36
N PHE A 52 -12.36 -2.83 -25.30
CA PHE A 52 -11.30 -3.81 -25.05
C PHE A 52 -11.66 -5.18 -25.60
N ASP A 53 -10.63 -5.95 -25.94
CA ASP A 53 -10.76 -7.30 -26.44
C ASP A 53 -10.70 -8.34 -25.33
N ILE A 54 -9.82 -8.06 -24.36
CA ILE A 54 -9.49 -8.94 -23.23
C ILE A 54 -9.69 -8.15 -21.94
N ALA A 55 -10.41 -8.72 -20.99
CA ALA A 55 -10.59 -8.16 -19.66
C ALA A 55 -9.84 -9.00 -18.61
N PHE A 56 -8.91 -8.38 -17.89
CA PHE A 56 -8.31 -8.94 -16.69
C PHE A 56 -9.10 -8.44 -15.48
N ILE A 57 -9.42 -9.35 -14.55
CA ILE A 57 -10.25 -9.04 -13.38
C ILE A 57 -9.51 -9.48 -12.11
N ASP A 58 -9.06 -8.52 -11.30
CA ASP A 58 -8.53 -8.75 -9.95
C ASP A 58 -9.63 -8.51 -8.90
N GLY A 59 -9.49 -9.16 -7.75
CA GLY A 59 -10.40 -9.02 -6.61
C GLY A 59 -11.65 -9.91 -6.69
N ALA A 60 -12.37 -9.94 -5.58
CA ALA A 60 -13.58 -10.72 -5.40
C ALA A 60 -14.84 -9.86 -5.49
N VAL A 61 -15.96 -10.50 -5.84
CA VAL A 61 -17.26 -9.84 -6.03
C VAL A 61 -17.98 -9.73 -4.69
N THR A 62 -18.39 -8.51 -4.33
CA THR A 62 -19.00 -8.22 -3.03
C THR A 62 -20.29 -7.39 -3.11
N THR A 63 -20.52 -6.66 -4.21
CA THR A 63 -21.70 -5.78 -4.37
C THR A 63 -22.51 -6.06 -5.64
N LYS A 64 -23.75 -5.55 -5.67
CA LYS A 64 -24.62 -5.66 -6.86
C LYS A 64 -24.08 -4.85 -8.04
N GLU A 65 -23.46 -3.72 -7.76
CA GLU A 65 -22.82 -2.83 -8.73
C GLU A 65 -21.66 -3.55 -9.43
N GLN A 66 -20.83 -4.28 -8.66
CA GLN A 66 -19.76 -5.11 -9.22
C GLN A 66 -20.31 -6.25 -10.08
N ILE A 67 -21.41 -6.90 -9.68
CA ILE A 67 -22.08 -7.91 -10.53
C ILE A 67 -22.54 -7.31 -11.85
N LYS A 68 -23.13 -6.10 -11.83
CA LYS A 68 -23.56 -5.40 -13.04
C LYS A 68 -22.38 -5.06 -13.94
N LEU A 69 -21.29 -4.55 -13.37
CA LEU A 69 -20.04 -4.28 -14.09
C LEU A 69 -19.49 -5.55 -14.74
N LEU A 70 -19.43 -6.66 -14.02
CA LEU A 70 -18.96 -7.95 -14.55
C LEU A 70 -19.78 -8.43 -15.74
N LYS A 71 -21.11 -8.35 -15.66
CA LYS A 71 -21.99 -8.72 -16.77
C LYS A 71 -21.73 -7.86 -18.01
N GLN A 72 -21.56 -6.55 -17.82
CA GLN A 72 -21.17 -5.65 -18.91
C GLN A 72 -19.81 -6.02 -19.50
N ILE A 73 -18.78 -6.24 -18.67
CA ILE A 73 -17.45 -6.70 -19.11
C ILE A 73 -17.56 -7.96 -19.96
N ARG A 74 -18.34 -8.94 -19.51
CA ARG A 74 -18.53 -10.21 -20.22
C ARG A 74 -19.23 -10.04 -21.56
N GLU A 75 -20.22 -9.14 -21.64
CA GLU A 75 -20.95 -8.83 -22.88
C GLU A 75 -20.11 -8.06 -23.91
N THR A 76 -19.11 -7.28 -23.46
CA THR A 76 -18.26 -6.47 -24.36
C THR A 76 -16.93 -7.12 -24.70
N SER A 77 -16.41 -8.04 -23.88
CA SER A 77 -15.13 -8.72 -24.14
C SER A 77 -15.29 -10.08 -24.78
N LYS A 78 -14.32 -10.45 -25.62
CA LYS A 78 -14.16 -11.81 -26.13
C LYS A 78 -13.52 -12.74 -25.10
N ILE A 79 -12.53 -12.25 -24.34
CA ILE A 79 -11.81 -13.06 -23.35
C ILE A 79 -11.89 -12.38 -21.97
N VAL A 80 -12.29 -13.14 -20.96
CA VAL A 80 -12.20 -12.75 -19.55
C VAL A 80 -11.15 -13.61 -18.85
N VAL A 81 -10.21 -12.94 -18.18
CA VAL A 81 -9.12 -13.54 -17.41
C VAL A 81 -9.31 -13.22 -15.93
N ALA A 82 -9.49 -14.23 -15.09
CA ALA A 82 -9.49 -14.04 -13.64
C ALA A 82 -8.05 -14.01 -13.11
N LEU A 83 -7.64 -12.89 -12.50
CA LEU A 83 -6.30 -12.64 -12.02
C LEU A 83 -6.23 -12.82 -10.49
N GLY A 84 -5.45 -13.81 -10.05
CA GLY A 84 -5.15 -14.05 -8.66
C GLY A 84 -6.20 -14.83 -7.86
N ALA A 85 -5.81 -15.22 -6.64
CA ALA A 85 -6.60 -16.09 -5.77
C ALA A 85 -7.97 -15.48 -5.37
N CYS A 86 -8.07 -14.16 -5.23
CA CYS A 86 -9.31 -13.48 -4.88
C CYS A 86 -10.36 -13.62 -6.01
N ALA A 87 -9.98 -13.35 -7.25
CA ALA A 87 -10.88 -13.49 -8.40
C ALA A 87 -11.30 -14.94 -8.65
N ILE A 88 -10.38 -15.89 -8.43
CA ILE A 88 -10.60 -17.32 -8.72
C ILE A 88 -11.40 -18.04 -7.63
N SER A 89 -11.17 -17.72 -6.35
CA SER A 89 -11.74 -18.50 -5.22
C SER A 89 -12.39 -17.67 -4.12
N GLY A 90 -12.26 -16.34 -4.15
CA GLY A 90 -12.58 -15.45 -3.02
C GLY A 90 -11.47 -15.40 -1.95
N ASN A 91 -10.49 -16.32 -2.01
CA ASN A 91 -9.34 -16.42 -1.09
C ASN A 91 -9.76 -16.50 0.39
N ILE A 92 -8.86 -16.17 1.32
CA ILE A 92 -9.07 -16.19 2.77
C ILE A 92 -10.24 -15.30 3.27
N PHE A 93 -10.75 -14.42 2.41
CA PHE A 93 -11.82 -13.48 2.73
C PHE A 93 -13.23 -14.06 2.50
N LYS A 94 -13.33 -15.21 1.83
CA LYS A 94 -14.61 -15.88 1.61
C LYS A 94 -15.15 -16.46 2.92
N LEU A 95 -16.13 -15.76 3.47
CA LEU A 95 -16.82 -16.13 4.71
C LEU A 95 -18.30 -16.41 4.44
N ASN A 96 -18.88 -17.33 5.21
CA ASN A 96 -20.33 -17.45 5.23
C ASN A 96 -20.97 -16.18 5.83
N PRO A 97 -22.23 -15.85 5.47
CA PRO A 97 -22.85 -14.59 5.88
C PRO A 97 -22.94 -14.39 7.40
N GLU A 98 -23.16 -15.48 8.16
CA GLU A 98 -23.26 -15.43 9.62
C GLU A 98 -21.94 -15.06 10.29
N LYS A 99 -20.84 -15.71 9.89
CA LYS A 99 -19.49 -15.39 10.37
C LYS A 99 -19.10 -13.96 9.99
N ARG A 100 -19.40 -13.54 8.76
CA ARG A 100 -19.13 -12.19 8.29
C ARG A 100 -19.85 -11.15 9.17
N LYS A 101 -21.14 -11.36 9.45
CA LYS A 101 -21.92 -10.52 10.38
C LYS A 101 -21.31 -10.52 11.78
N LYS A 102 -20.97 -11.69 12.33
CA LYS A 102 -20.35 -11.80 13.66
C LYS A 102 -19.05 -11.00 13.76
N PHE A 103 -18.18 -11.10 12.76
CA PHE A 103 -16.91 -10.38 12.73
C PHE A 103 -17.10 -8.87 12.60
N ALA A 104 -17.99 -8.43 11.72
CA ALA A 104 -18.28 -7.00 11.58
C ALA A 104 -18.82 -6.37 12.87
N LEU A 105 -19.72 -7.05 13.59
CA LEU A 105 -20.23 -6.54 14.86
C LEU A 105 -19.15 -6.44 15.95
N LYS A 106 -18.10 -7.26 15.86
CA LYS A 106 -16.95 -7.21 16.78
C LYS A 106 -15.97 -6.09 16.41
N ILE A 107 -15.68 -5.89 15.12
CA ILE A 107 -14.71 -4.90 14.63
C ILE A 107 -15.26 -3.48 14.73
N TYR A 108 -16.52 -3.30 14.35
CA TYR A 108 -17.17 -1.99 14.33
C TYR A 108 -17.99 -1.80 15.61
N ASN A 109 -19.27 -2.14 15.59
CA ASN A 109 -20.15 -2.11 16.75
C ASN A 109 -21.44 -2.87 16.47
N LYS A 110 -22.31 -2.98 17.48
CA LYS A 110 -23.60 -3.69 17.40
C LYS A 110 -24.58 -3.09 16.36
N ASN A 111 -24.40 -1.83 15.98
CA ASN A 111 -25.30 -1.11 15.07
C ASN A 111 -24.76 -1.02 13.64
N TYR A 112 -23.58 -1.59 13.37
CA TYR A 112 -22.93 -1.51 12.07
C TYR A 112 -23.68 -2.33 11.02
N GLN A 113 -23.88 -1.74 9.84
CA GLN A 113 -24.50 -2.40 8.70
C GLN A 113 -23.43 -2.76 7.67
N LEU A 114 -23.29 -4.06 7.42
CA LEU A 114 -22.37 -4.58 6.39
C LEU A 114 -22.74 -4.06 5.00
N LYS A 115 -21.75 -3.50 4.31
CA LYS A 115 -21.86 -3.12 2.90
C LYS A 115 -21.95 -4.34 1.98
N ALA A 116 -21.20 -5.39 2.30
CA ALA A 116 -21.26 -6.66 1.57
C ALA A 116 -21.69 -7.82 2.46
N LYS A 117 -22.66 -8.61 1.96
CA LYS A 117 -23.12 -9.83 2.63
C LYS A 117 -22.30 -11.07 2.26
N PHE A 118 -21.55 -11.01 1.17
CA PHE A 118 -20.76 -12.11 0.64
C PHE A 118 -19.48 -11.59 -0.01
N LEU A 119 -18.55 -12.51 -0.26
CA LEU A 119 -17.35 -12.29 -1.05
C LEU A 119 -17.10 -13.56 -1.86
N GLU A 120 -17.27 -13.47 -3.18
CA GLU A 120 -17.40 -14.62 -4.07
C GLU A 120 -16.50 -14.49 -5.30
N PRO A 121 -16.06 -15.61 -5.89
CA PRO A 121 -15.22 -15.60 -7.09
C PRO A 121 -16.00 -15.08 -8.32
N VAL A 122 -15.26 -14.59 -9.31
CA VAL A 122 -15.80 -14.00 -10.55
C VAL A 122 -16.64 -15.02 -11.33
N GLU A 123 -16.18 -16.27 -11.40
CA GLU A 123 -16.87 -17.36 -12.15
C GLU A 123 -18.28 -17.67 -11.64
N ARG A 124 -18.62 -17.27 -10.41
CA ARG A 124 -19.98 -17.44 -9.90
C ARG A 124 -20.99 -16.59 -10.67
N PHE A 125 -20.56 -15.49 -11.30
CA PHE A 125 -21.45 -14.50 -11.91
C PHE A 125 -21.32 -14.39 -13.42
N ILE A 126 -20.16 -14.72 -13.99
CA ILE A 126 -19.89 -14.68 -15.43
C ILE A 126 -18.97 -15.83 -15.84
N LYS A 127 -18.98 -16.21 -17.12
CA LYS A 127 -18.01 -17.15 -17.68
C LYS A 127 -16.61 -16.53 -17.74
N VAL A 128 -15.62 -17.22 -17.18
CA VAL A 128 -14.19 -16.90 -17.27
C VAL A 128 -13.54 -17.86 -18.27
N ASP A 129 -12.67 -17.34 -19.14
CA ASP A 129 -12.02 -18.13 -20.20
C ASP A 129 -10.61 -18.59 -19.80
N GLU A 130 -9.88 -17.78 -19.02
CA GLU A 130 -8.52 -18.10 -18.55
C GLU A 130 -8.36 -17.68 -17.07
N LYS A 131 -7.43 -18.33 -16.37
CA LYS A 131 -7.15 -18.07 -14.95
C LYS A 131 -5.66 -17.93 -14.72
N ILE A 132 -5.27 -16.93 -13.94
CA ILE A 132 -3.89 -16.75 -13.49
C ILE A 132 -3.85 -16.94 -11.96
N PRO A 133 -3.64 -18.16 -11.45
CA PRO A 133 -3.62 -18.44 -10.01
C PRO A 133 -2.41 -17.80 -9.31
N GLY A 134 -2.54 -17.64 -7.99
CA GLY A 134 -1.47 -17.16 -7.12
C GLY A 134 -1.87 -15.94 -6.27
N CYS A 135 -1.06 -15.65 -5.26
CA CYS A 135 -1.18 -14.45 -4.41
C CYS A 135 0.22 -14.09 -3.84
N PRO A 136 1.10 -13.44 -4.65
CA PRO A 136 0.82 -12.95 -6.01
C PRO A 136 0.89 -14.07 -7.08
N PRO A 137 0.38 -13.82 -8.29
CA PRO A 137 0.58 -14.70 -9.44
C PRO A 137 2.06 -14.94 -9.73
N ASP A 138 2.39 -16.11 -10.29
CA ASP A 138 3.74 -16.38 -10.79
C ASP A 138 4.01 -15.62 -12.11
N ILE A 139 5.18 -14.97 -12.20
CA ILE A 139 5.53 -14.12 -13.35
C ILE A 139 5.68 -14.95 -14.64
N GLU A 140 6.24 -16.15 -14.56
CA GLU A 140 6.43 -17.01 -15.74
C GLU A 140 5.10 -17.54 -16.27
N LEU A 141 4.19 -17.90 -15.36
CA LEU A 141 2.82 -18.24 -15.74
C LEU A 141 2.09 -17.06 -16.40
N PHE A 142 2.27 -15.85 -15.84
CA PHE A 142 1.70 -14.64 -16.40
C PHE A 142 2.20 -14.40 -17.83
N LYS A 143 3.53 -14.48 -18.06
CA LYS A 143 4.15 -14.37 -19.40
C LYS A 143 3.57 -15.39 -20.37
N LYS A 144 3.49 -16.66 -19.97
CA LYS A 144 2.96 -17.73 -20.82
C LYS A 144 1.52 -17.44 -21.26
N ILE A 145 0.70 -16.88 -20.37
CA ILE A 145 -0.67 -16.51 -20.68
C ILE A 145 -0.71 -15.28 -21.61
N LEU A 146 0.12 -14.26 -21.38
CA LEU A 146 0.21 -13.12 -22.29
C LEU A 146 0.62 -13.53 -23.71
N GLU A 147 1.64 -14.37 -23.86
CA GLU A 147 2.08 -14.89 -25.17
C GLU A 147 0.96 -15.67 -25.87
N LYS A 148 0.23 -16.51 -25.13
CA LYS A 148 -0.97 -17.21 -25.64
C LYS A 148 -2.05 -16.24 -26.14
N LEU A 149 -2.15 -15.06 -25.54
CA LEU A 149 -3.14 -14.04 -25.89
C LEU A 149 -2.67 -13.14 -27.05
N LYS A 150 -1.36 -12.97 -27.26
CA LYS A 150 -0.75 -12.15 -28.32
C LYS A 150 -1.09 -12.62 -29.74
N ILE A 151 -1.17 -13.94 -29.95
CA ILE A 151 -1.35 -14.57 -31.27
C ILE A 151 -2.83 -14.59 -31.71
N LYS A 152 -3.77 -14.34 -30.79
CA LYS A 152 -5.20 -14.34 -31.13
C LYS A 152 -5.57 -12.97 -31.71
N LYS A 153 -6.01 -12.94 -32.98
CA LYS A 153 -6.70 -11.76 -33.54
C LYS A 153 -8.10 -11.67 -32.89
N VAL A 154 -8.13 -11.19 -31.66
CA VAL A 154 -9.35 -10.99 -30.89
C VAL A 154 -9.91 -9.65 -31.28
N VAL A 155 -11.08 -9.64 -31.91
CA VAL A 155 -11.83 -8.41 -32.18
C VAL A 155 -13.17 -8.52 -31.49
N SER A 156 -13.37 -7.73 -30.46
CA SER A 156 -14.64 -7.65 -29.73
C SER A 156 -15.62 -6.68 -30.39
N PRO A 157 -16.94 -6.81 -30.15
CA PRO A 157 -17.89 -5.79 -30.54
C PRO A 157 -17.52 -4.46 -29.89
N ILE A 158 -17.44 -3.37 -30.65
CA ILE A 158 -17.13 -2.04 -30.09
C ILE A 158 -18.32 -1.58 -29.26
N LYS A 159 -18.29 -1.91 -27.97
CA LYS A 159 -19.24 -1.46 -26.95
C LYS A 159 -18.45 -0.86 -25.80
N LYS A 160 -18.70 0.42 -25.52
CA LYS A 160 -18.03 1.15 -24.45
C LYS A 160 -18.70 0.90 -23.11
N ILE A 161 -17.93 0.55 -22.08
CA ILE A 161 -18.44 0.44 -20.71
C ILE A 161 -18.35 1.79 -20.00
N THR A 162 -19.29 2.07 -19.09
CA THR A 162 -19.16 3.17 -18.13
C THR A 162 -18.58 2.61 -16.83
N PRO A 163 -17.28 2.82 -16.55
CA PRO A 163 -16.70 2.33 -15.30
C PRO A 163 -17.30 3.08 -14.09
N PRO A 164 -17.25 2.47 -12.88
CA PRO A 164 -17.66 3.13 -11.64
C PRO A 164 -16.99 4.50 -11.46
N ASP A 165 -17.63 5.39 -10.71
CA ASP A 165 -17.15 6.76 -10.49
C ASP A 165 -16.15 6.87 -9.33
N PHE A 166 -15.14 6.02 -9.36
CA PHE A 166 -14.05 6.04 -8.39
C PHE A 166 -12.95 7.02 -8.82
N ILE A 167 -12.26 7.58 -7.83
CA ILE A 167 -11.07 8.38 -8.07
C ILE A 167 -10.00 7.46 -8.68
N ALA A 168 -9.47 7.87 -9.82
CA ALA A 168 -8.37 7.19 -10.49
C ALA A 168 -7.02 7.52 -9.83
N LYS A 169 -6.03 6.63 -10.01
CA LYS A 169 -4.67 6.78 -9.48
C LYS A 169 -4.60 6.88 -7.94
N ILE A 170 -5.39 6.08 -7.25
CA ILE A 170 -5.27 5.83 -5.80
C ILE A 170 -5.43 4.33 -5.54
N GLU A 171 -4.94 3.83 -4.43
CA GLU A 171 -5.07 2.42 -4.06
C GLU A 171 -6.44 2.17 -3.39
N GLY A 172 -7.18 1.17 -3.88
CA GLY A 172 -8.57 0.86 -3.51
C GLY A 172 -9.62 1.83 -4.06
N HIS A 173 -10.87 1.64 -3.63
CA HIS A 173 -12.05 2.27 -4.23
C HIS A 173 -12.67 3.37 -3.36
N GLY A 174 -12.58 4.64 -3.80
CA GLY A 174 -13.15 5.78 -3.08
C GLY A 174 -13.70 6.87 -4.00
N THR A 175 -14.63 7.66 -3.46
CA THR A 175 -15.21 8.84 -4.10
C THR A 175 -15.18 10.01 -3.12
N LEU A 176 -15.08 11.24 -3.63
CA LEU A 176 -15.17 12.43 -2.79
C LEU A 176 -16.52 13.10 -3.02
N LYS A 177 -17.36 13.15 -1.98
CA LYS A 177 -18.58 13.96 -1.98
C LYS A 177 -18.29 15.35 -1.46
N VAL A 178 -18.48 16.33 -2.32
CA VAL A 178 -18.26 17.75 -2.01
C VAL A 178 -19.59 18.50 -2.08
N ASN A 179 -20.01 19.07 -0.95
CA ASN A 179 -21.05 20.09 -0.93
C ASN A 179 -20.38 21.47 -0.91
N PHE A 180 -20.28 22.10 -2.09
CA PHE A 180 -19.66 23.41 -2.22
C PHE A 180 -20.43 24.55 -1.53
N LYS A 181 -21.75 24.40 -1.32
CA LYS A 181 -22.55 25.42 -0.62
C LYS A 181 -22.26 25.39 0.88
N GLU A 182 -22.25 24.20 1.46
CA GLU A 182 -21.97 23.99 2.90
C GLU A 182 -20.47 23.93 3.21
N LYS A 183 -19.61 23.98 2.18
CA LYS A 183 -18.16 23.76 2.28
C LYS A 183 -17.81 22.47 3.05
N LYS A 184 -18.63 21.44 2.85
CA LYS A 184 -18.51 20.13 3.51
C LYS A 184 -17.97 19.10 2.54
N VAL A 185 -17.03 18.31 3.03
CA VAL A 185 -16.35 17.25 2.27
C VAL A 185 -16.44 15.95 3.04
N VAL A 186 -16.79 14.88 2.34
CA VAL A 186 -16.77 13.51 2.86
C VAL A 186 -16.08 12.61 1.84
N PHE A 187 -15.05 11.89 2.29
CA PHE A 187 -14.43 10.84 1.50
C PHE A 187 -15.21 9.53 1.73
N GLU A 188 -15.92 9.09 0.70
CA GLU A 188 -16.72 7.87 0.74
C GLU A 188 -15.94 6.68 0.21
N ILE A 189 -15.87 5.62 1.01
CA ILE A 189 -15.21 4.39 0.63
C ILE A 189 -16.20 3.44 -0.01
N ALA A 190 -15.95 3.08 -1.26
CA ALA A 190 -16.80 2.20 -2.05
C ALA A 190 -16.49 0.71 -1.83
N GLU A 191 -15.25 0.40 -1.48
CA GLU A 191 -14.82 -0.96 -1.18
C GLU A 191 -15.58 -1.55 0.02
N SER A 192 -15.73 -2.88 0.09
CA SER A 192 -16.41 -3.54 1.19
C SER A 192 -15.43 -4.06 2.24
N GLU A 193 -15.96 -4.48 3.40
CA GLU A 193 -15.16 -4.90 4.54
C GLU A 193 -14.37 -6.18 4.22
N ARG A 194 -13.11 -6.27 4.65
CA ARG A 194 -12.34 -7.51 4.52
C ARG A 194 -12.26 -8.31 5.82
N LEU A 195 -12.55 -7.66 6.95
CA LEU A 195 -12.73 -8.25 8.29
C LEU A 195 -11.53 -9.08 8.76
N ILE A 196 -10.31 -8.62 8.48
CA ILE A 196 -9.05 -9.29 8.79
C ILE A 196 -8.94 -9.57 10.29
N GLU A 197 -9.27 -8.60 11.14
CA GLU A 197 -9.19 -8.78 12.61
C GLU A 197 -10.11 -9.92 13.09
N GLY A 198 -11.27 -10.07 12.42
CA GLY A 198 -12.19 -11.17 12.63
C GLY A 198 -11.66 -12.51 12.11
N LEU A 199 -11.05 -12.50 10.91
CA LEU A 199 -10.41 -13.69 10.32
C LEU A 199 -9.32 -14.28 11.23
N LEU A 200 -8.67 -13.46 12.04
CA LEU A 200 -7.61 -13.89 12.95
C LEU A 200 -8.14 -14.62 14.21
N LEU A 201 -9.39 -14.43 14.59
CA LEU A 201 -9.93 -15.00 15.82
C LEU A 201 -9.87 -16.53 15.81
N ASP A 202 -9.47 -17.11 16.94
CA ASP A 202 -9.27 -18.55 17.15
C ASP A 202 -8.19 -19.20 16.25
N LYS A 203 -7.47 -18.42 15.45
CA LYS A 203 -6.28 -18.89 14.74
C LYS A 203 -5.08 -18.93 15.69
N ASN A 204 -4.11 -19.76 15.33
CA ASN A 204 -2.81 -19.73 15.99
C ASN A 204 -2.14 -18.37 15.71
N PHE A 205 -1.55 -17.73 16.74
CA PHE A 205 -0.96 -16.40 16.60
C PHE A 205 0.14 -16.31 15.51
N LEU A 206 0.83 -17.42 15.21
CA LEU A 206 1.86 -17.49 14.16
C LEU A 206 1.30 -17.25 12.75
N GLN A 207 -0.02 -17.38 12.55
CA GLN A 207 -0.66 -17.10 11.27
C GLN A 207 -0.88 -15.60 11.03
N ALA A 208 -0.93 -14.78 12.11
CA ALA A 208 -1.32 -13.38 11.99
C ALA A 208 -0.43 -12.56 11.06
N PRO A 209 0.91 -12.64 11.09
CA PRO A 209 1.76 -11.84 10.22
C PRO A 209 1.59 -12.14 8.73
N PHE A 210 1.19 -13.36 8.38
CA PHE A 210 0.95 -13.75 6.99
C PHE A 210 -0.44 -13.34 6.51
N VAL A 211 -1.47 -13.49 7.37
CA VAL A 211 -2.81 -12.98 7.08
C VAL A 211 -2.79 -11.45 6.96
N ASN A 212 -2.15 -10.74 7.90
CA ASN A 212 -2.04 -9.29 7.90
C ASN A 212 -1.26 -8.75 6.70
N SER A 213 -0.26 -9.49 6.20
CA SER A 213 0.42 -9.10 4.96
C SER A 213 -0.50 -9.09 3.74
N ARG A 214 -1.69 -9.71 3.79
CA ARG A 214 -2.71 -9.67 2.72
C ARG A 214 -3.68 -8.50 2.84
N ILE A 215 -3.48 -7.60 3.81
CA ILE A 215 -4.22 -6.34 3.88
C ILE A 215 -3.92 -5.49 2.65
N CYS A 216 -2.67 -5.38 2.18
CA CYS A 216 -2.36 -4.50 1.06
C CYS A 216 -1.24 -5.09 0.21
N GLY A 217 -1.34 -4.91 -1.12
CA GLY A 217 -0.31 -5.30 -2.07
C GLY A 217 0.95 -4.43 -2.04
N ILE A 218 0.86 -3.20 -1.52
CA ILE A 218 1.97 -2.23 -1.48
C ILE A 218 2.73 -2.26 -0.14
N CYS A 219 2.02 -2.37 0.99
CA CYS A 219 2.63 -2.35 2.33
C CYS A 219 2.62 -3.67 3.16
N PRO A 220 2.79 -4.85 2.54
CA PRO A 220 2.69 -6.15 3.22
C PRO A 220 3.81 -6.43 4.24
N ILE A 221 5.05 -5.98 4.00
CA ILE A 221 6.19 -6.06 4.94
C ILE A 221 5.88 -5.26 6.19
N ALA A 222 5.33 -4.05 6.07
CA ALA A 222 4.99 -3.23 7.24
C ALA A 222 3.96 -3.96 8.13
N HIS A 223 2.87 -4.47 7.56
CA HIS A 223 1.90 -5.25 8.32
C HIS A 223 2.49 -6.53 8.91
N ASN A 224 3.35 -7.23 8.17
CA ASN A 224 4.01 -8.45 8.64
C ASN A 224 4.94 -8.16 9.83
N LEU A 225 5.83 -7.19 9.71
CA LEU A 225 6.80 -6.84 10.74
C LEU A 225 6.14 -6.21 11.97
N CYS A 226 5.10 -5.39 11.80
CA CYS A 226 4.31 -4.85 12.91
C CYS A 226 3.58 -5.97 13.66
N SER A 227 3.04 -6.95 12.93
CA SER A 227 2.40 -8.13 13.52
C SER A 227 3.40 -9.01 14.27
N TRP A 228 4.61 -9.25 13.73
CA TRP A 228 5.66 -9.98 14.44
C TRP A 228 6.07 -9.26 15.72
N LEU A 229 6.30 -7.94 15.64
CA LEU A 229 6.64 -7.12 16.80
C LEU A 229 5.56 -7.16 17.88
N ALA A 230 4.27 -7.13 17.50
CA ALA A 230 3.16 -7.24 18.45
C ALA A 230 3.18 -8.59 19.17
N ILE A 231 3.43 -9.69 18.44
CA ILE A 231 3.55 -11.04 19.02
C ILE A 231 4.77 -11.13 19.93
N GLU A 232 5.91 -10.61 19.50
CA GLU A 232 7.16 -10.63 20.28
C GLU A 232 7.01 -9.84 21.59
N ASN A 233 6.34 -8.68 21.54
CA ASN A 233 5.98 -7.91 22.73
C ASN A 233 5.01 -8.68 23.64
N ALA A 234 4.02 -9.39 23.08
CA ALA A 234 3.09 -10.20 23.87
C ALA A 234 3.80 -11.35 24.61
N LEU A 235 4.82 -11.94 23.98
CA LEU A 235 5.58 -13.08 24.48
C LEU A 235 6.85 -12.66 25.23
N SER A 236 7.11 -11.35 25.37
CA SER A 236 8.34 -10.81 25.97
C SER A 236 9.63 -11.32 25.30
N ILE A 237 9.57 -11.58 23.98
CA ILE A 237 10.72 -12.01 23.18
C ILE A 237 11.57 -10.79 22.84
N LYS A 238 12.84 -10.81 23.22
CA LYS A 238 13.83 -9.80 22.82
C LYS A 238 14.51 -10.24 21.53
N ILE A 239 14.41 -9.44 20.48
CA ILE A 239 15.11 -9.68 19.22
C ILE A 239 16.56 -9.20 19.28
N SER A 240 17.45 -9.86 18.54
CA SER A 240 18.86 -9.48 18.46
C SER A 240 19.07 -8.24 17.58
N PRO A 241 20.22 -7.55 17.70
CA PRO A 241 20.59 -6.45 16.81
C PRO A 241 20.59 -6.85 15.33
N GLU A 242 21.01 -8.07 14.98
CA GLU A 242 21.03 -8.56 13.60
C GLU A 242 19.61 -8.65 13.01
N ILE A 243 18.65 -9.11 13.80
CA ILE A 243 17.24 -9.15 13.40
C ILE A 243 16.72 -7.74 13.19
N MET A 244 17.06 -6.82 14.10
CA MET A 244 16.66 -5.41 14.03
C MET A 244 17.17 -4.76 12.73
N ILE A 245 18.45 -4.93 12.41
CA ILE A 245 19.07 -4.40 11.19
C ILE A 245 18.34 -4.90 9.94
N LEU A 246 18.16 -6.22 9.80
CA LEU A 246 17.50 -6.81 8.63
C LEU A 246 16.04 -6.36 8.48
N ARG A 247 15.32 -6.19 9.61
CA ARG A 247 13.94 -5.69 9.60
C ARG A 247 13.87 -4.21 9.20
N LYS A 248 14.80 -3.38 9.66
CA LYS A 248 14.91 -1.98 9.23
C LYS A 248 15.20 -1.88 7.73
N ILE A 249 16.15 -2.68 7.21
CA ILE A 249 16.46 -2.73 5.77
C ILE A 249 15.21 -3.10 4.97
N LEU A 250 14.47 -4.13 5.41
CA LEU A 250 13.22 -4.55 4.77
C LEU A 250 12.15 -3.44 4.75
N LEU A 251 11.96 -2.76 5.87
CA LEU A 251 10.97 -1.69 5.97
C LEU A 251 11.36 -0.49 5.12
N ALA A 252 12.64 -0.07 5.15
CA ALA A 252 13.18 0.99 4.31
C ALA A 252 12.98 0.68 2.82
N ALA A 253 13.28 -0.55 2.38
CA ALA A 253 13.06 -0.97 0.99
C ALA A 253 11.58 -0.93 0.59
N GLN A 254 10.66 -1.33 1.48
CA GLN A 254 9.23 -1.22 1.19
C GLN A 254 8.78 0.25 1.10
N ILE A 255 9.33 1.15 1.92
CA ILE A 255 9.05 2.59 1.83
C ILE A 255 9.52 3.13 0.48
N ILE A 256 10.76 2.83 0.06
CA ILE A 256 11.27 3.21 -1.26
C ILE A 256 10.34 2.70 -2.37
N LYS A 257 10.03 1.40 -2.38
CA LYS A 257 9.14 0.81 -3.40
C LYS A 257 7.78 1.50 -3.45
N SER A 258 7.16 1.74 -2.29
CA SER A 258 5.84 2.39 -2.20
C SER A 258 5.89 3.82 -2.72
N HIS A 259 6.89 4.60 -2.30
CA HIS A 259 7.04 6.00 -2.71
C HIS A 259 7.32 6.11 -4.20
N VAL A 260 8.22 5.28 -4.74
CA VAL A 260 8.52 5.22 -6.18
C VAL A 260 7.24 4.92 -6.97
N LEU A 261 6.46 3.92 -6.55
CA LEU A 261 5.19 3.60 -7.22
C LEU A 261 4.21 4.77 -7.18
N HIS A 262 4.03 5.40 -6.01
CA HIS A 262 3.12 6.53 -5.84
C HIS A 262 3.52 7.73 -6.70
N LEU A 263 4.76 8.18 -6.59
CA LEU A 263 5.27 9.37 -7.26
C LEU A 263 5.17 9.24 -8.79
N PHE A 264 5.56 8.10 -9.35
CA PHE A 264 5.62 7.94 -10.80
C PHE A 264 4.30 7.53 -11.45
N PHE A 265 3.58 6.58 -10.87
CA PHE A 265 2.36 6.08 -11.50
C PHE A 265 1.13 6.93 -11.15
N LEU A 266 1.12 7.55 -9.97
CA LEU A 266 -0.09 8.17 -9.42
C LEU A 266 -0.03 9.70 -9.44
N VAL A 267 1.14 10.30 -9.17
CA VAL A 267 1.30 11.76 -9.07
C VAL A 267 1.82 12.39 -10.36
N LEU A 268 2.97 11.96 -10.87
CA LEU A 268 3.63 12.61 -12.01
C LEU A 268 2.71 12.78 -13.25
N PRO A 269 1.80 11.84 -13.58
CA PRO A 269 0.86 12.03 -14.67
C PRO A 269 -0.10 13.23 -14.50
N ASP A 270 -0.32 13.75 -13.30
CA ASP A 270 -1.19 14.94 -13.08
C ASP A 270 -0.54 16.26 -13.52
N HIS A 271 0.79 16.26 -13.55
CA HIS A 271 1.61 17.42 -13.90
C HIS A 271 2.03 17.42 -15.37
N ASP A 272 1.60 16.43 -16.15
CA ASP A 272 1.81 16.33 -17.58
C ASP A 272 0.49 16.22 -18.35
N GLU A 273 0.44 16.78 -19.56
CA GLU A 273 -0.76 16.78 -20.41
C GLU A 273 -1.22 15.37 -20.80
N THR A 274 -0.35 14.37 -20.76
CA THR A 274 -0.68 12.99 -21.14
C THR A 274 -1.62 12.29 -20.15
N LYS A 275 -1.67 12.74 -18.89
CA LYS A 275 -2.56 12.27 -17.82
C LYS A 275 -2.57 10.75 -17.56
N GLY A 276 -1.56 10.01 -18.01
CA GLY A 276 -1.46 8.56 -17.77
C GLY A 276 -0.04 8.03 -17.86
N ALA A 277 0.32 7.15 -16.93
CA ALA A 277 1.70 6.66 -16.76
C ALA A 277 2.25 5.91 -17.98
N ILE A 278 1.39 5.23 -18.74
CA ILE A 278 1.77 4.49 -19.96
C ILE A 278 2.18 5.44 -21.10
N LYS A 279 1.53 6.62 -21.19
CA LYS A 279 1.92 7.64 -22.17
C LYS A 279 3.16 8.38 -21.71
N LEU A 280 3.24 8.64 -20.41
CA LEU A 280 4.40 9.25 -19.77
C LEU A 280 5.67 8.43 -20.01
N SER A 281 5.61 7.09 -19.90
CA SER A 281 6.76 6.21 -20.13
C SER A 281 7.33 6.30 -21.56
N LYS A 282 6.50 6.67 -22.54
CA LYS A 282 6.93 6.87 -23.94
C LYS A 282 7.48 8.29 -24.18
N LYS A 283 6.93 9.28 -23.47
CA LYS A 283 7.33 10.69 -23.59
C LYS A 283 8.61 11.00 -22.81
N TYR A 284 8.78 10.35 -21.65
CA TYR A 284 9.86 10.56 -20.68
C TYR A 284 10.54 9.22 -20.34
N PRO A 285 11.21 8.58 -21.32
CA PRO A 285 11.80 7.26 -21.13
C PRO A 285 12.94 7.27 -20.09
N ALA A 286 13.72 8.36 -20.00
CA ALA A 286 14.82 8.47 -19.04
C ALA A 286 14.30 8.47 -17.58
N GLU A 287 13.28 9.28 -17.30
CA GLU A 287 12.61 9.36 -16.00
C GLU A 287 11.91 8.03 -15.66
N PHE A 288 11.40 7.33 -16.66
CA PHE A 288 10.81 6.01 -16.47
C PHE A 288 11.87 4.94 -16.15
N HIS A 289 13.02 4.94 -16.82
CA HIS A 289 14.13 4.03 -16.50
C HIS A 289 14.69 4.30 -15.09
N LEU A 290 14.84 5.57 -14.73
CA LEU A 290 15.19 6.01 -13.38
C LEU A 290 14.26 5.38 -12.32
N MET A 291 12.95 5.43 -12.55
CA MET A 291 11.95 4.80 -11.70
C MET A 291 12.14 3.28 -11.60
N LEU A 292 12.31 2.60 -12.74
CA LEU A 292 12.49 1.16 -12.81
C LEU A 292 13.74 0.72 -12.04
N ASN A 293 14.82 1.49 -12.11
CA ASN A 293 16.09 1.24 -11.42
C ASN A 293 15.93 1.33 -9.90
N LEU A 294 15.36 2.44 -9.39
CA LEU A 294 15.04 2.61 -7.97
C LEU A 294 14.16 1.48 -7.44
N LYS A 295 13.09 1.17 -8.19
CA LYS A 295 12.17 0.08 -7.83
C LYS A 295 12.86 -1.28 -7.82
N ARG A 296 13.70 -1.57 -8.81
CA ARG A 296 14.42 -2.85 -8.94
C ARG A 296 15.38 -3.09 -7.78
N VAL A 297 16.06 -2.05 -7.31
CA VAL A 297 16.91 -2.16 -6.11
C VAL A 297 16.05 -2.48 -4.87
N ALA A 298 14.93 -1.80 -4.68
CA ALA A 298 14.01 -2.11 -3.60
C ALA A 298 13.46 -3.55 -3.67
N ASP A 299 13.03 -4.00 -4.85
CA ASP A 299 12.56 -5.38 -5.08
C ASP A 299 13.65 -6.41 -4.75
N LYS A 300 14.90 -6.17 -5.18
CA LYS A 300 16.05 -7.02 -4.87
C LYS A 300 16.28 -7.17 -3.36
N VAL A 301 16.13 -6.08 -2.59
CA VAL A 301 16.21 -6.15 -1.11
C VAL A 301 15.08 -7.01 -0.54
N LEU A 302 13.85 -6.77 -0.97
CA LEU A 302 12.66 -7.49 -0.50
C LEU A 302 12.75 -8.99 -0.82
N GLU A 303 13.27 -9.36 -1.98
CA GLU A 303 13.49 -10.76 -2.37
C GLU A 303 14.62 -11.42 -1.57
N ILE A 304 15.78 -10.77 -1.45
CA ILE A 304 16.95 -11.33 -0.76
C ILE A 304 16.68 -11.54 0.73
N ILE A 305 16.03 -10.58 1.40
CA ILE A 305 15.83 -10.62 2.85
C ILE A 305 14.45 -11.15 3.22
N GLY A 306 13.40 -10.73 2.51
CA GLY A 306 12.00 -11.06 2.79
C GLY A 306 11.52 -12.34 2.12
N GLY A 307 12.26 -12.84 1.12
CA GLY A 307 11.93 -14.04 0.34
C GLY A 307 10.91 -13.83 -0.77
N SER A 308 10.39 -12.61 -0.94
CA SER A 308 9.48 -12.21 -2.02
C SER A 308 9.40 -10.68 -2.06
N SER A 309 9.28 -10.11 -3.26
CA SER A 309 9.11 -8.66 -3.48
C SER A 309 7.73 -8.13 -3.12
N ILE A 310 6.76 -9.01 -2.85
CA ILE A 310 5.42 -8.61 -2.39
C ILE A 310 5.20 -9.16 -0.99
N PHE A 311 4.91 -10.45 -0.85
CA PHE A 311 4.49 -10.97 0.44
C PHE A 311 5.61 -11.72 1.15
N PRO A 312 6.06 -11.25 2.33
CA PRO A 312 7.21 -11.84 3.01
C PRO A 312 6.94 -13.30 3.37
N SER A 313 7.90 -14.15 3.03
CA SER A 313 7.88 -15.60 3.28
C SER A 313 9.01 -16.05 4.20
N ASN A 314 10.05 -15.22 4.34
CA ASN A 314 11.27 -15.52 5.09
C ASN A 314 11.27 -15.01 6.54
N THR A 315 10.34 -14.13 6.91
CA THR A 315 10.18 -13.65 8.30
C THR A 315 9.47 -14.68 9.16
N ILE A 316 9.86 -14.78 10.43
CA ILE A 316 9.23 -15.66 11.42
C ILE A 316 9.39 -15.07 12.83
N LEU A 317 8.71 -15.67 13.81
CA LEU A 317 8.85 -15.30 15.22
C LEU A 317 10.32 -15.29 15.64
N GLY A 318 10.80 -14.16 16.16
CA GLY A 318 12.15 -14.05 16.68
C GLY A 318 13.25 -14.10 15.60
N GLY A 319 12.95 -13.83 14.33
CA GLY A 319 13.97 -13.65 13.30
C GLY A 319 13.53 -14.03 11.88
N PHE A 320 14.40 -14.76 11.19
CA PHE A 320 14.24 -15.18 9.80
C PHE A 320 14.43 -16.69 9.66
N LYS A 321 13.75 -17.31 8.67
CA LYS A 321 13.96 -18.73 8.32
C LYS A 321 15.38 -18.93 7.77
N ASN A 322 15.75 -18.11 6.80
CA ASN A 322 17.05 -18.12 6.14
C ASN A 322 17.59 -16.67 6.06
N PRO A 323 18.32 -16.17 7.07
CA PRO A 323 18.93 -14.85 6.97
C PRO A 323 19.93 -14.79 5.80
N PRO A 324 20.08 -13.62 5.13
CA PRO A 324 21.03 -13.47 4.04
C PRO A 324 22.47 -13.55 4.56
N ASN A 325 23.40 -13.97 3.69
CA ASN A 325 24.82 -13.78 3.94
C ASN A 325 25.23 -12.33 3.63
N ILE A 326 26.38 -11.92 4.15
CA ILE A 326 26.86 -10.54 3.99
C ILE A 326 27.15 -10.18 2.53
N ASN A 327 27.64 -11.12 1.71
CA ASN A 327 27.93 -10.88 0.29
C ASN A 327 26.69 -10.46 -0.50
N LYS A 328 25.52 -11.06 -0.21
CA LYS A 328 24.25 -10.63 -0.81
C LYS A 328 23.87 -9.20 -0.42
N LEU A 329 24.15 -8.80 0.82
CA LEU A 329 23.92 -7.42 1.26
C LEU A 329 24.91 -6.45 0.61
N LEU A 330 26.18 -6.81 0.48
CA LEU A 330 27.17 -6.00 -0.24
C LEU A 330 26.81 -5.81 -1.72
N ALA A 331 26.22 -6.82 -2.37
CA ALA A 331 25.71 -6.69 -3.73
C ALA A 331 24.49 -5.75 -3.83
N ILE A 332 23.66 -5.65 -2.78
CA ILE A 332 22.62 -4.60 -2.68
C ILE A 332 23.29 -3.23 -2.55
N LYS A 333 24.27 -3.11 -1.66
CA LYS A 333 25.02 -1.86 -1.43
C LYS A 333 25.63 -1.31 -2.73
N SER A 334 26.28 -2.18 -3.51
CA SER A 334 26.82 -1.82 -4.85
C SER A 334 25.73 -1.30 -5.77
N SER A 335 24.61 -2.03 -5.89
CA SER A 335 23.49 -1.60 -6.72
C SER A 335 22.88 -0.27 -6.28
N ILE A 336 22.88 0.05 -4.98
CA ILE A 336 22.43 1.37 -4.49
C ILE A 336 23.42 2.46 -4.91
N PHE A 337 24.72 2.23 -4.80
CA PHE A 337 25.72 3.22 -5.23
C PHE A 337 25.62 3.57 -6.72
N GLU A 338 25.30 2.57 -7.56
CA GLU A 338 25.09 2.77 -9.00
C GLU A 338 23.90 3.68 -9.33
N ILE A 339 22.90 3.76 -8.46
CA ILE A 339 21.63 4.48 -8.72
C ILE A 339 21.35 5.61 -7.72
N ILE A 340 22.28 5.97 -6.86
CA ILE A 340 21.98 6.96 -5.81
C ILE A 340 21.72 8.36 -6.39
N ASP A 341 22.37 8.69 -7.52
CA ASP A 341 22.20 9.97 -8.22
C ASP A 341 20.83 10.09 -8.90
N GLU A 342 20.23 8.96 -9.30
CA GLU A 342 18.85 8.90 -9.78
C GLU A 342 17.85 9.35 -8.71
N ALA A 343 18.08 9.03 -7.44
CA ALA A 343 17.23 9.52 -6.35
C ALA A 343 17.36 11.05 -6.17
N TYR A 344 18.52 11.64 -6.46
CA TYR A 344 18.66 13.11 -6.47
C TYR A 344 17.88 13.74 -7.63
N ASP A 345 17.94 13.15 -8.81
CA ASP A 345 17.21 13.66 -9.97
C ASP A 345 15.70 13.57 -9.75
N LEU A 346 15.22 12.51 -9.08
CA LEU A 346 13.84 12.43 -8.62
C LEU A 346 13.44 13.61 -7.72
N ILE A 347 14.29 13.98 -6.75
CA ILE A 347 14.02 15.13 -5.87
C ILE A 347 13.93 16.42 -6.69
N LYS A 348 14.82 16.62 -7.68
CA LYS A 348 14.78 17.81 -8.57
C LYS A 348 13.51 17.86 -9.42
N ILE A 349 13.04 16.71 -9.93
CA ILE A 349 11.78 16.64 -10.67
C ILE A 349 10.65 17.14 -9.78
N PHE A 350 10.54 16.60 -8.57
CA PHE A 350 9.45 16.93 -7.64
C PHE A 350 9.56 18.33 -7.02
N SER A 351 10.77 18.88 -6.85
CA SER A 351 10.95 20.26 -6.37
C SER A 351 10.52 21.31 -7.39
N ASN A 352 10.53 20.96 -8.67
CA ASN A 352 10.19 21.86 -9.78
C ASN A 352 8.72 21.75 -10.21
N LEU A 353 7.93 20.84 -9.62
CA LEU A 353 6.51 20.73 -9.93
C LEU A 353 5.74 21.95 -9.45
N LYS A 354 4.86 22.45 -10.32
CA LYS A 354 3.87 23.46 -9.92
C LYS A 354 2.82 22.79 -9.05
N ILE A 355 2.72 23.23 -7.81
CA ILE A 355 1.73 22.74 -6.84
C ILE A 355 0.78 23.88 -6.41
N PRO A 356 -0.49 23.58 -6.10
CA PRO A 356 -1.38 24.58 -5.52
C PRO A 356 -0.88 25.09 -4.16
N ASP A 357 -1.09 26.38 -3.89
CA ASP A 357 -0.81 26.95 -2.56
C ASP A 357 -1.93 26.66 -1.57
N LEU A 358 -1.64 25.83 -0.57
CA LEU A 358 -2.54 25.50 0.53
C LEU A 358 -1.75 25.41 1.84
N ARG A 359 -1.68 26.48 2.61
CA ARG A 359 -1.13 26.42 3.97
C ARG A 359 -2.21 26.01 4.95
N THR A 360 -2.00 24.90 5.66
CA THR A 360 -2.89 24.42 6.71
C THR A 360 -2.10 24.23 8.00
N LYS A 361 -2.70 24.61 9.14
CA LYS A 361 -2.12 24.27 10.45
C LYS A 361 -2.36 22.79 10.71
N THR A 362 -1.35 21.97 10.44
CA THR A 362 -1.40 20.52 10.54
C THR A 362 -0.54 20.04 11.71
N GLU A 363 -1.12 19.24 12.60
CA GLU A 363 -0.36 18.55 13.64
C GLU A 363 0.17 17.22 13.06
N PHE A 364 1.44 16.90 13.32
CA PHE A 364 2.09 15.71 12.78
C PHE A 364 2.26 14.60 13.83
N LEU A 365 2.20 13.34 13.40
CA LEU A 365 2.40 12.16 14.25
C LEU A 365 3.32 11.14 13.58
N THR A 366 4.33 10.70 14.35
CA THR A 366 5.26 9.62 13.99
C THR A 366 5.50 8.71 15.20
N ILE A 367 6.16 7.57 15.00
CA ILE A 367 6.79 6.84 16.11
C ILE A 367 7.91 7.69 16.72
N ALA A 368 8.24 7.44 17.99
CA ALA A 368 9.45 7.99 18.59
C ALA A 368 10.66 7.11 18.18
N PRO A 369 11.62 7.64 17.41
CA PRO A 369 12.83 6.90 17.05
C PRO A 369 13.81 6.84 18.22
N LEU A 370 14.85 6.01 18.07
CA LEU A 370 16.03 6.11 18.92
C LEU A 370 16.69 7.48 18.75
N LYS A 371 17.33 7.98 19.81
CA LYS A 371 18.00 9.29 19.79
C LYS A 371 18.98 9.36 18.61
N GLY A 372 18.82 10.37 17.76
CA GLY A 372 19.68 10.59 16.60
C GLY A 372 19.24 9.85 15.33
N SER A 373 18.25 8.96 15.39
CA SER A 373 17.76 8.20 14.24
C SER A 373 16.50 8.83 13.62
N TYR A 374 16.30 8.60 12.32
CA TYR A 374 15.05 8.92 11.64
C TYR A 374 13.95 7.89 11.96
N PRO A 375 12.66 8.27 12.04
CA PRO A 375 11.57 7.33 12.33
C PRO A 375 11.43 6.23 11.27
N LEU A 376 11.50 4.97 11.71
CA LEU A 376 11.36 3.79 10.83
C LEU A 376 10.74 2.60 11.58
N TYR A 377 11.49 2.01 12.51
CA TYR A 377 11.11 0.81 13.25
C TYR A 377 11.38 1.02 14.74
N SER A 378 10.37 0.80 15.60
CA SER A 378 10.52 0.93 17.06
C SER A 378 10.32 -0.41 17.77
N ALA A 379 11.09 -0.67 18.83
CA ALA A 379 10.82 -1.69 19.84
C ALA A 379 11.51 -1.28 21.16
N PRO A 380 11.00 -1.66 22.35
CA PRO A 380 9.64 -1.54 22.86
C PRO A 380 9.40 -0.13 23.41
N LEU A 381 8.16 0.35 23.40
CA LEU A 381 7.85 1.70 23.89
C LEU A 381 6.71 1.69 24.91
N ASN A 382 6.93 2.48 25.98
CA ASN A 382 5.91 3.06 26.85
C ASN A 382 4.85 3.88 26.06
N PHE A 383 5.06 4.17 24.77
CA PHE A 383 4.06 4.74 23.84
C PHE A 383 2.96 3.76 23.44
N ALA A 384 3.14 2.46 23.69
CA ALA A 384 2.21 1.42 23.30
C ALA A 384 1.01 1.28 24.26
N LYS A 385 0.52 2.38 24.83
CA LYS A 385 -0.87 2.38 25.28
C LYS A 385 -1.70 2.65 24.03
N ASN A 386 -2.59 1.71 23.73
CA ASN A 386 -3.74 1.78 22.81
C ASN A 386 -4.69 2.98 23.08
N ASN A 387 -4.20 4.01 23.77
CA ASN A 387 -4.90 5.12 24.34
C ASN A 387 -4.63 6.45 23.61
N MET A 388 -3.88 6.47 22.51
CA MET A 388 -3.68 7.72 21.76
C MET A 388 -4.72 7.94 20.67
N ILE A 389 -5.02 6.92 19.87
CA ILE A 389 -5.97 7.03 18.75
C ILE A 389 -7.36 6.55 19.18
N LYS A 390 -8.38 7.36 18.90
CA LYS A 390 -9.80 7.05 18.98
C LYS A 390 -10.30 6.73 17.57
N GLU A 391 -10.89 5.56 17.40
CA GLU A 391 -11.47 5.12 16.13
C GLU A 391 -12.96 5.51 16.08
N ILE A 392 -13.34 6.30 15.08
CA ILE A 392 -14.72 6.74 14.88
C ILE A 392 -15.32 5.92 13.74
N ILE A 393 -16.40 5.20 14.04
CA ILE A 393 -17.12 4.36 13.08
C ILE A 393 -18.17 5.21 12.37
N ARG A 394 -18.17 5.15 11.04
CA ARG A 394 -19.14 5.85 10.18
C ARG A 394 -20.27 4.90 9.80
N LYS A 395 -21.49 5.43 9.73
CA LYS A 395 -22.70 4.64 9.45
C LYS A 395 -22.68 3.97 8.06
N ASP A 396 -22.04 4.60 7.07
CA ASP A 396 -22.07 4.19 5.66
C ASP A 396 -20.66 4.04 5.04
N SER A 397 -19.64 3.82 5.86
CA SER A 397 -18.26 3.60 5.40
C SER A 397 -17.61 2.45 6.15
N PRO A 398 -16.98 1.49 5.45
CA PRO A 398 -16.18 0.45 6.06
C PRO A 398 -14.82 0.94 6.57
N ALA A 399 -14.36 2.11 6.11
CA ALA A 399 -13.24 2.77 6.76
C ALA A 399 -13.69 3.51 8.02
N LYS A 400 -13.00 3.22 9.12
CA LYS A 400 -13.01 3.99 10.36
C LYS A 400 -12.21 5.29 10.15
N LEU A 401 -12.43 6.31 11.00
CA LEU A 401 -11.52 7.45 11.12
C LEU A 401 -10.67 7.32 12.37
N GLY A 402 -9.38 7.64 12.28
CA GLY A 402 -8.50 7.79 13.43
C GLY A 402 -8.28 9.25 13.79
N VAL A 403 -8.55 9.61 15.04
CA VAL A 403 -8.17 10.91 15.63
C VAL A 403 -7.46 10.68 16.96
N LEU A 404 -6.74 11.67 17.49
CA LEU A 404 -6.24 11.57 18.86
C LEU A 404 -7.41 11.53 19.86
N LYS A 405 -7.21 10.99 21.07
CA LYS A 405 -8.28 10.89 22.09
C LYS A 405 -8.86 12.23 22.54
N ASN A 406 -8.07 13.31 22.45
CA ASN A 406 -8.53 14.68 22.64
C ASN A 406 -9.20 15.27 21.39
N GLU A 407 -9.60 14.42 20.46
CA GLU A 407 -10.28 14.71 19.19
C GLU A 407 -9.45 15.56 18.21
N LYS A 408 -8.15 15.72 18.46
CA LYS A 408 -7.25 16.39 17.52
C LYS A 408 -6.98 15.54 16.29
N ILE A 409 -7.05 16.20 15.13
CA ILE A 409 -6.73 15.63 13.82
C ILE A 409 -5.24 15.80 13.57
N VAL A 410 -4.57 14.70 13.22
CA VAL A 410 -3.13 14.65 12.92
C VAL A 410 -2.88 14.08 11.53
N LYS A 411 -1.71 14.39 10.98
CA LYS A 411 -1.18 13.84 9.73
C LYS A 411 0.03 12.96 10.02
N THR A 412 0.14 11.84 9.32
CA THR A 412 1.27 10.92 9.41
C THR A 412 1.81 10.60 8.01
N GLY A 413 2.99 9.98 7.92
CA GLY A 413 3.67 9.68 6.66
C GLY A 413 4.93 10.50 6.43
N ALA A 414 5.40 10.53 5.19
CA ALA A 414 6.68 11.16 4.82
C ALA A 414 6.75 12.63 5.26
N MET A 415 5.71 13.41 4.97
CA MET A 415 5.63 14.81 5.39
C MET A 415 5.73 15.00 6.91
N ALA A 416 5.13 14.10 7.70
CA ALA A 416 5.20 14.16 9.16
C ALA A 416 6.62 13.87 9.67
N ARG A 417 7.28 12.85 9.10
CA ARG A 417 8.65 12.48 9.46
C ARG A 417 9.65 13.57 9.06
N ILE A 418 9.51 14.16 7.87
CA ILE A 418 10.35 15.27 7.42
C ILE A 418 10.17 16.51 8.30
N ASN A 419 8.92 16.92 8.60
CA ASN A 419 8.68 18.10 9.43
C ASN A 419 9.25 17.97 10.85
N LEU A 420 9.22 16.76 11.43
CA LEU A 420 9.63 16.54 12.82
C LEU A 420 11.09 16.09 12.97
N PHE A 421 11.68 15.45 11.95
CA PHE A 421 12.98 14.77 12.03
C PHE A 421 13.91 15.05 10.83
N SER A 422 13.71 16.16 10.10
CA SER A 422 14.63 16.56 9.02
C SER A 422 16.10 16.68 9.47
N GLU A 423 16.34 17.04 10.72
CA GLU A 423 17.69 17.10 11.30
C GLU A 423 18.37 15.72 11.40
N ASN A 424 17.58 14.64 11.41
CA ASN A 424 18.04 13.25 11.48
C ASN A 424 18.12 12.57 10.10
N LEU A 425 17.93 13.32 9.01
CA LEU A 425 18.19 12.82 7.67
C LEU A 425 19.66 12.40 7.51
N ASN A 426 19.87 11.38 6.67
CA ASN A 426 21.21 10.95 6.26
C ASN A 426 21.91 12.04 5.44
N ILE A 427 23.24 11.98 5.34
CA ILE A 427 24.10 13.09 4.93
C ILE A 427 23.68 13.67 3.56
N LYS A 428 23.47 12.82 2.54
CA LYS A 428 23.11 13.25 1.19
C LYS A 428 21.70 13.83 1.15
N ALA A 429 20.73 13.14 1.76
CA ALA A 429 19.35 13.60 1.87
C ALA A 429 19.24 14.94 2.63
N LYS A 430 20.00 15.10 3.72
CA LYS A 430 20.04 16.34 4.52
C LYS A 430 20.61 17.50 3.70
N LYS A 431 21.68 17.26 2.96
CA LYS A 431 22.33 18.28 2.12
C LYS A 431 21.39 18.83 1.05
N ILE A 432 20.67 17.96 0.32
CA ILE A 432 19.71 18.41 -0.69
C ILE A 432 18.48 19.07 -0.05
N PHE A 433 17.96 18.52 1.06
CA PHE A 433 16.85 19.11 1.81
C PHE A 433 17.11 20.56 2.21
N GLN A 434 18.33 20.88 2.65
CA GLN A 434 18.73 22.25 3.03
C GLN A 434 18.72 23.25 1.86
N THR A 435 18.75 22.78 0.61
CA THR A 435 18.66 23.65 -0.57
C THR A 435 17.22 23.89 -1.04
N LEU A 436 16.25 23.16 -0.48
CA LEU A 436 14.86 23.22 -0.88
C LEU A 436 14.09 24.29 -0.08
N PRO A 437 12.96 24.79 -0.62
CA PRO A 437 12.08 25.70 0.11
C PRO A 437 11.64 25.11 1.47
N SER A 438 11.59 25.95 2.50
CA SER A 438 11.37 25.51 3.89
C SER A 438 9.91 25.24 4.28
N ASP A 439 8.94 25.52 3.40
CA ASP A 439 7.52 25.44 3.74
C ASP A 439 6.91 24.05 3.53
N PHE A 440 7.21 23.14 4.44
CA PHE A 440 6.58 21.81 4.50
C PHE A 440 5.26 21.79 5.28
N GLN A 441 4.54 22.93 5.37
CA GLN A 441 3.15 22.98 5.86
C GLN A 441 2.12 22.93 4.72
N ASN A 442 2.56 23.06 3.46
CA ASN A 442 1.72 22.81 2.30
C ASN A 442 1.55 21.28 2.09
N PRO A 443 0.32 20.73 2.12
CA PRO A 443 0.12 19.29 2.07
C PRO A 443 0.49 18.62 0.74
N TYR A 444 0.59 19.39 -0.35
CA TYR A 444 1.10 18.89 -1.63
C TYR A 444 2.61 18.55 -1.55
N ASN A 445 3.35 19.12 -0.59
CA ASN A 445 4.76 18.79 -0.35
C ASN A 445 4.99 17.40 0.24
N ASN A 446 3.94 16.61 0.52
CA ASN A 446 4.13 15.20 0.85
C ASN A 446 4.81 14.44 -0.31
N ASN A 447 4.54 14.80 -1.57
CA ASN A 447 5.19 14.18 -2.73
C ASN A 447 6.70 14.44 -2.74
N LEU A 448 7.11 15.70 -2.50
CA LEU A 448 8.53 16.04 -2.36
C LEU A 448 9.15 15.37 -1.12
N SER A 449 8.41 15.27 -0.02
CA SER A 449 8.86 14.57 1.19
C SER A 449 9.14 13.09 0.91
N GLN A 450 8.28 12.42 0.13
CA GLN A 450 8.49 11.04 -0.30
C GLN A 450 9.72 10.88 -1.20
N ALA A 451 9.97 11.83 -2.12
CA ALA A 451 11.16 11.82 -2.96
C ALA A 451 12.45 11.94 -2.12
N ILE A 452 12.45 12.81 -1.10
CA ILE A 452 13.57 12.96 -0.16
C ILE A 452 13.76 11.70 0.68
N GLU A 453 12.67 11.08 1.13
CA GLU A 453 12.73 9.83 1.87
C GLU A 453 13.30 8.66 1.06
N ILE A 454 13.08 8.62 -0.26
CA ILE A 454 13.71 7.60 -1.11
C ILE A 454 15.24 7.69 -0.99
N LEU A 455 15.81 8.89 -1.16
CA LEU A 455 17.26 9.10 -1.01
C LEU A 455 17.72 8.77 0.42
N HIS A 456 17.01 9.25 1.43
CA HIS A 456 17.33 8.98 2.83
C HIS A 456 17.38 7.47 3.13
N PHE A 457 16.39 6.70 2.66
CA PHE A 457 16.30 5.27 2.94
C PHE A 457 17.28 4.45 2.10
N LEU A 458 17.70 4.92 0.92
CA LEU A 458 18.82 4.31 0.19
C LEU A 458 20.12 4.44 0.99
N GLU A 459 20.40 5.63 1.53
CA GLU A 459 21.54 5.84 2.44
C GLU A 459 21.40 5.03 3.74
N GLU A 460 20.19 4.96 4.29
CA GLU A 460 19.94 4.19 5.53
C GLU A 460 20.21 2.71 5.30
N ILE A 461 19.82 2.15 4.16
CA ILE A 461 20.14 0.77 3.80
C ILE A 461 21.65 0.58 3.68
N ILE A 462 22.39 1.52 3.07
CA ILE A 462 23.86 1.49 3.02
C ILE A 462 24.45 1.44 4.44
N ASN A 463 24.02 2.34 5.33
CA ASN A 463 24.52 2.44 6.70
C ASN A 463 24.20 1.16 7.51
N LEU A 464 23.00 0.62 7.36
CA LEU A 464 22.57 -0.62 8.02
C LEU A 464 23.33 -1.85 7.49
N ILE A 465 23.70 -1.87 6.20
CA ILE A 465 24.57 -2.92 5.65
C ILE A 465 25.98 -2.81 6.23
N ASP A 466 26.51 -1.61 6.40
CA ASP A 466 27.81 -1.39 7.04
C ASP A 466 27.80 -1.82 8.50
N GLU A 467 26.72 -1.56 9.24
CA GLU A 467 26.55 -2.11 10.58
C GLU A 467 26.49 -3.66 10.54
N ALA A 468 25.76 -4.23 9.57
CA ALA A 468 25.62 -5.68 9.41
C ALA A 468 26.95 -6.40 9.15
N GLN A 469 27.91 -5.76 8.48
CA GLN A 469 29.25 -6.32 8.25
C GLN A 469 29.99 -6.63 9.55
N LEU A 470 29.70 -5.87 10.61
CA LEU A 470 30.31 -6.02 11.93
C LEU A 470 29.56 -7.05 12.80
N LYS A 471 28.55 -7.73 12.27
CA LYS A 471 27.70 -8.67 13.01
C LYS A 471 27.77 -10.08 12.43
N ASN A 472 27.30 -11.05 13.22
CA ASN A 472 27.11 -12.41 12.76
C ASN A 472 25.65 -12.62 12.34
N LEU A 473 25.35 -12.42 11.05
CA LEU A 473 24.00 -12.54 10.49
C LEU A 473 23.36 -13.93 10.67
N VAL A 474 24.14 -14.99 10.94
CA VAL A 474 23.60 -16.31 11.29
C VAL A 474 22.74 -16.24 12.55
N LYS A 475 23.03 -15.31 13.47
CA LYS A 475 22.24 -15.07 14.69
C LYS A 475 20.85 -14.51 14.41
N ALA A 476 20.59 -14.00 13.21
CA ALA A 476 19.25 -13.58 12.81
C ALA A 476 18.34 -14.76 12.40
N LYS A 477 18.89 -15.97 12.31
CA LYS A 477 18.09 -17.18 12.11
C LYS A 477 17.27 -17.42 13.37
N ALA A 478 15.96 -17.57 13.21
CA ALA A 478 15.09 -17.84 14.33
C ALA A 478 15.49 -19.17 14.98
N THR A 479 15.76 -19.12 16.29
CA THR A 479 15.93 -20.30 17.13
C THR A 479 14.56 -20.79 17.62
N ASP A 480 14.48 -21.97 18.24
CA ASP A 480 13.23 -22.57 18.73
C ASP A 480 12.59 -21.77 19.89
N TYR A 481 12.19 -20.52 19.68
CA TYR A 481 11.41 -19.72 20.63
C TYR A 481 10.07 -20.39 20.99
N VAL A 482 9.57 -21.27 20.12
CA VAL A 482 8.35 -22.06 20.33
C VAL A 482 8.50 -23.05 21.49
N LYS A 483 9.72 -23.56 21.77
CA LYS A 483 9.93 -24.57 22.83
C LYS A 483 9.84 -23.99 24.25
N ASN A 484 9.93 -22.67 24.42
CA ASN A 484 9.92 -22.00 25.72
C ASN A 484 8.89 -20.85 25.80
N LEU A 485 7.63 -21.11 25.41
CA LEU A 485 6.51 -20.18 25.56
C LEU A 485 6.01 -20.10 27.01
N SER A 486 6.90 -19.90 27.98
CA SER A 486 6.56 -19.78 29.41
C SER A 486 5.52 -18.69 29.68
N ALA A 487 5.49 -17.64 28.87
CA ALA A 487 4.49 -16.56 28.90
C ALA A 487 3.04 -17.05 28.66
N LEU A 488 2.85 -18.15 27.91
CA LEU A 488 1.53 -18.75 27.68
C LEU A 488 0.99 -19.54 28.88
N LYS A 489 1.76 -19.67 29.97
CA LYS A 489 1.22 -20.17 31.25
C LYS A 489 0.19 -19.20 31.86
N GLN A 490 0.18 -17.94 31.45
CA GLN A 490 -0.83 -16.96 31.85
C GLN A 490 -2.16 -17.19 31.12
N LYS A 491 -3.30 -16.78 31.72
CA LYS A 491 -4.64 -16.90 31.11
C LYS A 491 -4.71 -16.23 29.72
N SER A 492 -4.07 -15.08 29.56
CA SER A 492 -3.85 -14.42 28.27
C SER A 492 -2.74 -13.39 28.35
N VAL A 493 -2.04 -13.17 27.25
CA VAL A 493 -1.03 -12.10 27.07
C VAL A 493 -1.48 -11.09 26.03
N VAL A 494 -1.01 -9.86 26.13
CA VAL A 494 -1.31 -8.76 25.19
C VAL A 494 0.00 -8.19 24.67
N GLY A 495 0.08 -7.95 23.36
CA GLY A 495 1.19 -7.25 22.75
C GLY A 495 0.70 -6.13 21.85
N ASN A 496 1.43 -5.02 21.89
CA ASN A 496 1.17 -3.82 21.14
C ASN A 496 2.41 -3.48 20.33
N ALA A 497 2.25 -3.01 19.11
CA ALA A 497 3.36 -2.58 18.26
C ALA A 497 2.96 -1.35 17.45
N CYS A 498 3.96 -0.51 17.17
CA CYS A 498 3.86 0.52 16.16
C CYS A 498 5.17 0.62 15.37
N ILE A 499 5.05 0.86 14.06
CA ILE A 499 6.16 1.10 13.14
C ILE A 499 5.76 2.18 12.13
N GLU A 500 6.71 2.70 11.34
CA GLU A 500 6.41 3.57 10.21
C GLU A 500 6.21 2.75 8.93
N ALA A 501 4.96 2.62 8.50
CA ALA A 501 4.65 2.20 7.14
C ALA A 501 4.90 3.39 6.17
N PRO A 502 4.89 3.18 4.84
CA PRO A 502 5.17 4.25 3.89
C PRO A 502 4.27 5.48 4.07
N ARG A 503 2.98 5.23 4.30
CA ARG A 503 1.93 6.25 4.49
C ARG A 503 1.82 6.76 5.93
N GLY A 504 2.68 6.29 6.84
CA GLY A 504 2.78 6.77 8.23
C GLY A 504 2.74 5.67 9.28
N ILE A 505 2.43 6.07 10.51
CA ILE A 505 2.42 5.19 11.67
C ILE A 505 1.33 4.11 11.57
N LEU A 506 1.73 2.86 11.76
CA LEU A 506 0.89 1.67 11.72
C LEU A 506 0.87 1.02 13.10
N PHE A 507 -0.31 0.73 13.64
CA PHE A 507 -0.47 0.06 14.94
C PHE A 507 -1.08 -1.32 14.80
N HIS A 508 -0.51 -2.29 15.51
CA HIS A 508 -1.08 -3.64 15.68
C HIS A 508 -1.18 -3.95 17.18
N GLN A 509 -2.34 -4.43 17.63
CA GLN A 509 -2.52 -5.01 18.95
C GLN A 509 -3.03 -6.45 18.81
N ILE A 510 -2.47 -7.35 19.59
CA ILE A 510 -2.86 -8.76 19.64
C ILE A 510 -3.08 -9.20 21.09
N LYS A 511 -4.12 -10.00 21.33
CA LYS A 511 -4.35 -10.72 22.57
C LYS A 511 -4.38 -12.22 22.31
N ILE A 512 -3.52 -12.95 23.01
CA ILE A 512 -3.29 -14.39 22.82
C ILE A 512 -3.67 -15.11 24.12
N ASN A 513 -4.42 -16.21 24.04
CA ASN A 513 -4.73 -17.05 25.21
C ASN A 513 -3.61 -18.07 25.51
N SER A 514 -3.74 -18.82 26.61
CA SER A 514 -2.77 -19.85 27.02
C SER A 514 -2.55 -20.98 26.01
N GLN A 515 -3.47 -21.18 25.07
CA GLN A 515 -3.37 -22.20 24.00
C GLN A 515 -2.69 -21.65 22.73
N GLY A 516 -2.18 -20.41 22.75
CA GLY A 516 -1.59 -19.77 21.57
C GLY A 516 -2.63 -19.37 20.52
N LYS A 517 -3.90 -19.21 20.91
CA LYS A 517 -4.98 -18.75 20.03
C LYS A 517 -5.20 -17.25 20.20
N ILE A 518 -5.48 -16.58 19.08
CA ILE A 518 -5.85 -15.16 19.06
C ILE A 518 -7.28 -15.02 19.57
N ILE A 519 -7.48 -14.27 20.65
CA ILE A 519 -8.82 -13.95 21.17
C ILE A 519 -9.23 -12.52 20.85
N ASP A 520 -8.27 -11.65 20.53
CA ASP A 520 -8.52 -10.30 20.05
C ASP A 520 -7.38 -9.77 19.19
N TYR A 521 -7.73 -8.94 18.20
CA TYR A 521 -6.77 -8.29 17.31
C TYR A 521 -7.33 -6.93 16.90
N ASN A 522 -6.51 -5.88 16.93
CA ASN A 522 -6.86 -4.55 16.42
C ASN A 522 -5.75 -4.01 15.52
N ILE A 523 -6.13 -3.37 14.42
CA ILE A 523 -5.20 -2.72 13.49
C ILE A 523 -5.66 -1.30 13.25
N ILE A 524 -4.72 -0.35 13.37
CA ILE A 524 -4.95 1.05 13.01
C ILE A 524 -3.94 1.41 11.92
N PRO A 525 -4.34 1.41 10.64
CA PRO A 525 -3.49 1.73 9.52
C PRO A 525 -3.28 3.25 9.39
N PRO A 526 -2.21 3.70 8.71
CA PRO A 526 -1.92 5.12 8.58
C PRO A 526 -3.02 5.89 7.84
N THR A 527 -3.58 5.31 6.78
CA THR A 527 -4.64 5.94 5.99
C THR A 527 -5.89 6.22 6.83
N GLN A 528 -6.24 5.37 7.78
CA GLN A 528 -7.36 5.63 8.69
C GLN A 528 -7.15 6.92 9.51
N ILE A 529 -5.92 7.21 9.92
CA ILE A 529 -5.56 8.45 10.63
C ILE A 529 -5.60 9.63 9.64
N ASN A 530 -5.00 9.47 8.47
CA ASN A 530 -4.90 10.51 7.46
C ASN A 530 -6.25 10.89 6.80
N LEU A 531 -7.27 10.03 6.80
CA LEU A 531 -8.60 10.34 6.23
C LEU A 531 -9.25 11.57 6.89
N ALA A 532 -9.15 11.69 8.22
CA ALA A 532 -9.68 12.85 8.94
C ALA A 532 -8.94 14.14 8.55
N CYS A 533 -7.62 14.05 8.34
CA CYS A 533 -6.80 15.17 7.90
C CYS A 533 -7.07 15.54 6.44
N LEU A 534 -7.24 14.55 5.56
CA LEU A 534 -7.57 14.76 4.15
C LEU A 534 -8.88 15.53 3.99
N GLU A 535 -9.93 15.14 4.71
CA GLU A 535 -11.21 15.85 4.66
C GLU A 535 -11.08 17.28 5.17
N LYS A 536 -10.37 17.49 6.29
CA LYS A 536 -10.12 18.82 6.85
C LYS A 536 -9.36 19.72 5.86
N GLU A 537 -8.24 19.26 5.32
CA GLU A 537 -7.42 20.05 4.39
C GLU A 537 -8.15 20.30 3.06
N THR A 538 -8.96 19.36 2.59
CA THR A 538 -9.82 19.58 1.41
C THR A 538 -10.91 20.61 1.67
N GLN A 539 -11.50 20.63 2.87
CA GLN A 539 -12.45 21.69 3.26
C GLN A 539 -11.77 23.06 3.28
N GLU A 540 -10.55 23.16 3.78
CA GLU A 540 -9.77 24.40 3.75
C GLU A 540 -9.44 24.85 2.32
N LEU A 541 -9.11 23.91 1.43
CA LEU A 541 -8.90 24.18 0.00
C LEU A 541 -10.14 24.80 -0.65
N ILE A 542 -11.33 24.24 -0.39
CA ILE A 542 -12.59 24.73 -0.95
C ILE A 542 -13.04 26.06 -0.32
N LYS A 543 -12.63 26.34 0.93
CA LYS A 543 -12.91 27.61 1.60
C LYS A 543 -12.15 28.77 0.99
N LYS A 544 -10.94 28.55 0.45
CA LYS A 544 -10.19 29.57 -0.27
C LYS A 544 -10.95 29.95 -1.55
N GLU A 545 -11.48 31.18 -1.57
CA GLU A 545 -12.13 31.72 -2.77
C GLU A 545 -11.07 31.97 -3.86
N LYS A 546 -11.05 31.12 -4.87
CA LYS A 546 -10.18 31.25 -6.05
C LYS A 546 -11.03 31.56 -7.29
N LYS A 547 -10.56 32.47 -8.15
CA LYS A 547 -11.13 32.75 -9.47
C LYS A 547 -10.75 31.66 -10.49
N ILE A 548 -11.09 30.41 -10.20
CA ILE A 548 -10.85 29.26 -11.06
C ILE A 548 -12.17 28.53 -11.34
N SER A 549 -12.23 27.82 -12.46
CA SER A 549 -13.40 27.03 -12.86
C SER A 549 -13.68 25.88 -11.88
N ARG A 550 -14.91 25.35 -11.92
CA ARG A 550 -15.28 24.15 -11.14
C ARG A 550 -14.47 22.91 -11.53
N GLU A 551 -14.03 22.82 -12.77
CA GLU A 551 -13.21 21.71 -13.26
C GLU A 551 -11.78 21.81 -12.70
N GLU A 552 -11.20 23.01 -12.68
CA GLU A 552 -9.89 23.25 -12.06
C GLU A 552 -9.93 23.00 -10.55
N GLN A 553 -10.99 23.40 -9.84
CA GLN A 553 -11.16 23.07 -8.42
C GLN A 553 -11.20 21.56 -8.19
N LYS A 554 -11.91 20.81 -9.03
CA LYS A 554 -11.94 19.34 -8.95
C LYS A 554 -10.56 18.73 -9.19
N LYS A 555 -9.77 19.30 -10.12
CA LYS A 555 -8.40 18.86 -10.38
C LYS A 555 -7.49 19.08 -9.17
N GLU A 556 -7.50 20.28 -8.57
CA GLU A 556 -6.72 20.57 -7.36
C GLU A 556 -7.11 19.61 -6.21
N ILE A 557 -8.40 19.34 -6.04
CA ILE A 557 -8.88 18.39 -5.03
C ILE A 557 -8.35 16.96 -5.30
N GLN A 558 -8.35 16.51 -6.55
CA GLN A 558 -7.80 15.20 -6.91
C GLN A 558 -6.28 15.12 -6.67
N GLU A 559 -5.55 16.17 -7.04
CA GLU A 559 -4.12 16.29 -6.76
C GLU A 559 -3.85 16.27 -5.25
N LEU A 560 -4.68 16.94 -4.43
CA LEU A 560 -4.57 16.90 -2.97
C LEU A 560 -4.81 15.49 -2.41
N ILE A 561 -5.85 14.80 -2.88
CA ILE A 561 -6.14 13.42 -2.48
C ILE A 561 -4.95 12.52 -2.80
N ARG A 562 -4.37 12.64 -4.00
CA ARG A 562 -3.19 11.88 -4.38
C ARG A 562 -1.98 12.28 -3.55
N ALA A 563 -1.78 13.55 -3.23
CA ALA A 563 -0.69 13.97 -2.34
C ALA A 563 -0.75 13.32 -0.95
N PHE A 564 -1.92 12.89 -0.47
CA PHE A 564 -2.04 12.12 0.77
C PHE A 564 -1.65 10.64 0.66
N ASP A 565 -1.48 10.13 -0.56
CA ASP A 565 -1.22 8.72 -0.88
C ASP A 565 -2.18 7.77 -0.12
N PRO A 566 -3.51 7.93 -0.23
CA PRO A 566 -4.45 7.10 0.53
C PRO A 566 -4.40 5.65 0.04
N CYS A 567 -4.35 4.73 1.00
CA CYS A 567 -4.43 3.29 0.79
C CYS A 567 -5.78 2.81 1.33
N ILE A 568 -6.79 2.81 0.46
CA ILE A 568 -8.16 2.50 0.85
C ILE A 568 -8.29 1.03 1.23
N THR A 569 -7.57 0.12 0.55
CA THR A 569 -7.65 -1.29 0.95
C THR A 569 -7.14 -1.44 2.38
N CYS A 570 -6.06 -0.73 2.74
CA CYS A 570 -5.60 -0.67 4.13
C CYS A 570 -6.64 -0.11 5.09
N ALA A 571 -7.58 0.75 4.69
CA ALA A 571 -8.52 1.36 5.63
C ALA A 571 -9.79 0.52 5.90
N VAL A 572 -10.06 -0.55 5.14
CA VAL A 572 -11.35 -1.30 5.16
C VAL A 572 -11.25 -2.73 5.67
N HIS A 573 -10.21 -3.07 6.41
CA HIS A 573 -10.00 -4.43 6.91
C HIS A 573 -10.73 -4.73 8.21
#